data_AF-A0A1E2UTR5-F1
#
_entry.id   AF-A0A1E2UTR5-F1
#
_cell.length_a   1.000
_cell.length_b   1.000
_cell.length_c   1.000
_cell.angle_alpha   90.00
_cell.angle_beta   90.00
_cell.angle_gamma   90.00
#
_symmetry.space_group_name_H-M   'P 1'
#
loop_
_entity.id
_entity.type
_entity.pdbx_description
1 polymer ?
#
loop_
_entity_poly.entity_id
_entity_poly.type
_entity_poly.pdbx_seq_one_letter_code
_entity_poly.pdbx_strand_id
1 'polypeptide(L)'
;MKLQPVIETPHPAAIWAETAPLDPLQVDCVTAVMLKILDNKCKMLPEQQMAITAIYTVVRQRQGALFEPTIHQKIDDALNADSAISCQQIHELRLYAERIIPKPVMKHFKSYLRDSLYDLN
;
A
#
# COMPACT_ATOMS: atom_id res chain seq x y z
N MET A 1 31.15 -4.14 -20.88
CA MET A 1 29.73 -4.53 -20.95
C MET A 1 28.91 -3.33 -20.54
N LYS A 2 28.22 -2.66 -21.47
CA LYS A 2 27.40 -1.47 -21.16
C LYS A 2 26.07 -1.96 -20.58
N LEU A 3 25.82 -1.70 -19.30
CA LEU A 3 24.51 -1.89 -18.70
C LEU A 3 23.55 -0.92 -19.38
N GLN A 4 22.63 -1.45 -20.19
CA GLN A 4 21.49 -0.68 -20.68
C GLN A 4 20.57 -0.39 -19.49
N PRO A 5 20.02 0.83 -19.38
CA PRO A 5 18.99 1.09 -18.38
C PRO A 5 17.77 0.26 -18.75
N VAL A 6 17.41 -0.70 -17.91
CA VAL A 6 16.11 -1.37 -17.97
C VAL A 6 15.10 -0.27 -17.70
N ILE A 7 14.37 0.15 -18.74
CA ILE A 7 13.19 0.99 -18.56
C ILE A 7 12.16 0.07 -17.91
N GLU A 8 12.11 0.04 -16.59
CA GLU A 8 11.08 -0.69 -15.85
C GLU A 8 9.74 -0.03 -16.17
N THR A 9 8.94 -0.70 -17.01
CA THR A 9 7.56 -0.27 -17.27
C THR A 9 6.81 -0.22 -15.94
N PRO A 10 6.17 0.91 -15.59
CA PRO A 10 5.44 1.01 -14.34
C PRO A 10 4.32 -0.05 -14.29
N HIS A 11 4.13 -0.67 -13.13
CA HIS A 11 3.09 -1.67 -12.92
C HIS A 11 1.71 -1.08 -13.26
N PRO A 12 0.81 -1.78 -13.99
CA PRO A 12 -0.49 -1.23 -14.40
C PRO A 12 -1.33 -0.65 -13.26
N ALA A 13 -1.27 -1.26 -12.07
CA ALA A 13 -1.92 -0.75 -10.87
C ALA A 13 -1.38 0.61 -10.37
N ALA A 14 -0.10 0.91 -10.58
CA ALA A 14 0.45 2.25 -10.29
C ALA A 14 -0.13 3.29 -11.25
N ILE A 15 -0.18 2.97 -12.55
CA ILE A 15 -0.78 3.85 -13.58
C ILE A 15 -2.25 4.13 -13.25
N TRP A 16 -3.03 3.10 -12.91
CA TRP A 16 -4.41 3.28 -12.46
C TRP A 16 -4.49 4.19 -11.22
N ALA A 17 -3.60 3.99 -10.25
CA ALA A 17 -3.61 4.75 -9.01
C ALA A 17 -3.41 6.24 -9.24
N GLU A 18 -2.64 6.67 -10.25
CA GLU A 18 -2.38 8.08 -10.55
C GLU A 18 -3.68 8.88 -10.75
N THR A 19 -4.68 8.29 -11.41
CA THR A 19 -5.96 8.96 -11.71
C THR A 19 -7.14 8.43 -10.91
N ALA A 20 -6.97 7.34 -10.15
CA ALA A 20 -8.05 6.77 -9.35
C ALA A 20 -8.55 7.79 -8.30
N PRO A 21 -9.87 8.05 -8.22
CA PRO A 21 -10.47 9.02 -7.30
C PRO A 21 -10.58 8.45 -5.88
N LEU A 22 -9.44 8.07 -5.30
CA LEU A 22 -9.38 7.52 -3.95
C LEU A 22 -9.61 8.63 -2.93
N ASP A 23 -10.60 8.44 -2.07
CA ASP A 23 -10.81 9.33 -0.92
C ASP A 23 -9.71 9.13 0.15
N PRO A 24 -9.54 10.07 1.11
CA PRO A 24 -8.52 9.96 2.15
C PRO A 24 -8.58 8.69 3.01
N LEU A 25 -9.78 8.15 3.28
CA LEU A 25 -9.92 6.89 4.04
C LEU A 25 -9.50 5.68 3.20
N GLN A 26 -9.69 5.73 1.89
CA GLN A 26 -9.20 4.71 0.97
C GLN A 26 -7.67 4.73 0.86
N VAL A 27 -7.04 5.92 0.92
CA VAL A 27 -5.57 6.05 1.04
C VAL A 27 -5.07 5.39 2.33
N ASP A 28 -5.75 5.60 3.46
CA ASP A 28 -5.43 4.91 4.72
C ASP A 28 -5.62 3.39 4.59
N CYS A 29 -6.65 2.93 3.87
CA CYS A 29 -6.85 1.50 3.64
C CYS A 29 -5.69 0.88 2.82
N VAL A 30 -5.21 1.56 1.77
CA VAL A 30 -4.02 1.11 1.02
C VAL A 30 -2.81 1.02 1.96
N THR A 31 -2.60 2.06 2.77
CA THR A 31 -1.49 2.13 3.75
C THR A 31 -1.56 0.98 4.75
N ALA A 32 -2.74 0.65 5.25
CA ALA A 32 -2.94 -0.47 6.17
C ALA A 32 -2.68 -1.84 5.52
N VAL A 33 -3.05 -2.02 4.25
CA VAL A 33 -2.73 -3.25 3.52
C VAL A 33 -1.23 -3.34 3.26
N MET A 34 -0.56 -2.24 2.94
CA MET A 34 0.90 -2.19 2.79
C MET A 34 1.62 -2.64 4.08
N LEU A 35 1.17 -2.14 5.23
CA LEU A 35 1.68 -2.58 6.54
C LEU A 35 1.46 -4.08 6.80
N LYS A 36 0.34 -4.65 6.34
CA LYS A 36 0.10 -6.10 6.43
C LYS A 36 1.01 -6.92 5.51
N ILE A 37 1.38 -6.38 4.35
CA ILE A 37 2.36 -7.00 3.45
C ILE A 37 3.72 -7.04 4.16
N LEU A 38 4.18 -5.90 4.69
CA LEU A 38 5.45 -5.80 5.42
C LEU A 38 5.50 -6.67 6.69
N ASP A 39 4.39 -6.81 7.42
CA ASP A 39 4.28 -7.68 8.61
C ASP A 39 4.07 -9.17 8.25
N ASN A 40 4.10 -9.54 6.95
CA ASN A 40 3.83 -10.91 6.48
C ASN A 40 2.47 -11.48 6.98
N LYS A 41 1.45 -10.62 7.15
CA LYS A 41 0.08 -10.98 7.55
C LYS A 41 -0.94 -10.84 6.43
N CYS A 42 -0.51 -10.44 5.25
CA CYS A 42 -1.37 -10.36 4.07
C CYS A 42 -1.60 -11.76 3.48
N LYS A 43 -2.86 -12.13 3.24
CA LYS A 43 -3.27 -13.43 2.66
C LYS A 43 -3.58 -13.36 1.16
N MET A 44 -3.33 -12.22 0.53
CA MET A 44 -3.54 -12.04 -0.91
C MET A 44 -2.45 -12.78 -1.69
N LEU A 45 -2.72 -13.12 -2.95
CA LEU A 45 -1.71 -13.74 -3.83
C LEU A 45 -0.54 -12.78 -4.08
N PRO A 46 0.67 -13.28 -4.42
CA PRO A 46 1.84 -12.44 -4.67
C PRO A 46 1.57 -11.32 -5.70
N GLU A 47 0.87 -11.63 -6.79
CA GLU A 47 0.51 -10.65 -7.82
C GLU A 47 -0.39 -9.52 -7.27
N GLN A 48 -1.32 -9.86 -6.38
CA GLN A 48 -2.21 -8.89 -5.74
C GLN A 48 -1.46 -8.03 -4.72
N GLN A 49 -0.47 -8.61 -4.02
CA GLN A 49 0.41 -7.85 -3.13
C GLN A 49 1.30 -6.89 -3.94
N MET A 50 1.85 -7.33 -5.08
CA MET A 50 2.59 -6.46 -5.99
C MET A 50 1.72 -5.30 -6.51
N ALA A 51 0.47 -5.57 -6.87
CA ALA A 51 -0.47 -4.53 -7.29
C ALA A 51 -0.73 -3.49 -6.17
N ILE A 52 -0.96 -3.93 -4.93
CA ILE A 52 -1.10 -3.00 -3.79
C ILE A 52 0.18 -2.22 -3.52
N THR A 53 1.35 -2.86 -3.56
CA THR A 53 2.63 -2.17 -3.38
C THR A 53 2.82 -1.09 -4.44
N ALA A 54 2.48 -1.39 -5.70
CA ALA A 54 2.50 -0.42 -6.80
C ALA A 54 1.48 0.73 -6.63
N ILE A 55 0.29 0.45 -6.10
CA ILE A 55 -0.68 1.50 -5.76
C ILE A 55 -0.13 2.37 -4.63
N TYR A 56 0.43 1.74 -3.59
CA TYR A 56 0.99 2.43 -2.43
C TYR A 56 2.07 3.43 -2.81
N THR A 57 2.99 3.10 -3.73
CA THR A 57 4.06 4.03 -4.15
C THR A 57 3.52 5.33 -4.76
N VAL A 58 2.32 5.29 -5.34
CA VAL A 58 1.63 6.47 -5.89
C VAL A 58 0.83 7.20 -4.82
N VAL A 59 -0.02 6.49 -4.08
CA VAL A 59 -0.99 7.13 -3.17
C VAL A 59 -0.37 7.64 -1.88
N ARG A 60 0.83 7.17 -1.51
CA ARG A 60 1.58 7.66 -0.33
C ARG A 60 1.91 9.16 -0.36
N GLN A 61 1.78 9.81 -1.52
CA GLN A 61 1.94 11.26 -1.68
C GLN A 61 0.64 12.03 -1.40
N ARG A 62 -0.48 11.33 -1.21
CA ARG A 62 -1.80 11.91 -0.90
C ARG A 62 -2.02 11.93 0.61
N GLN A 63 -2.81 12.89 1.07
CA GLN A 63 -3.19 12.97 2.47
C GLN A 63 -4.26 11.92 2.81
N GLY A 64 -3.95 11.05 3.77
CA GLY A 64 -4.93 10.17 4.42
C GLY A 64 -5.80 10.91 5.46
N ALA A 65 -6.83 10.26 5.97
CA ALA A 65 -7.72 10.83 6.99
C ALA A 65 -7.29 10.50 8.43
N LEU A 66 -6.62 9.37 8.65
CA LEU A 66 -6.43 8.77 9.97
C LEU A 66 -4.98 8.71 10.41
N PHE A 67 -4.05 8.60 9.46
CA PHE A 67 -2.63 8.50 9.78
C PHE A 67 -1.92 9.83 9.69
N GLU A 68 -1.00 10.06 10.62
CA GLU A 68 -0.02 11.14 10.50
C GLU A 68 0.92 10.87 9.30
N PRO A 69 1.37 11.91 8.58
CA PRO A 69 2.25 11.74 7.40
C PRO A 69 3.54 10.94 7.69
N THR A 70 3.99 10.93 8.94
CA THR A 70 5.17 10.17 9.41
C THR A 70 5.03 8.66 9.20
N ILE A 71 3.82 8.11 9.03
CA ILE A 71 3.62 6.69 8.75
C ILE A 71 4.29 6.27 7.43
N HIS A 72 4.26 7.16 6.43
CA HIS A 72 4.84 6.86 5.12
C HIS A 72 6.36 6.83 5.17
N GLN A 73 6.98 7.67 6.02
CA GLN A 73 8.42 7.61 6.27
C GLN A 73 8.80 6.27 6.92
N LYS A 74 8.04 5.80 7.90
CA LYS A 74 8.30 4.50 8.55
C LYS A 74 8.15 3.32 7.57
N ILE A 75 7.21 3.41 6.64
CA ILE A 75 7.04 2.40 5.59
C ILE A 75 8.21 2.44 4.60
N ASP A 76 8.66 3.63 4.19
CA ASP A 76 9.85 3.79 3.34
C ASP A 76 11.11 3.23 4.02
N ASP A 77 11.28 3.54 5.29
CA ASP A 77 12.33 2.99 6.11
C ASP A 77 12.27 1.45 6.09
N ALA A 78 11.08 0.84 6.16
CA ALA A 78 10.96 -0.63 6.15
C ALA A 78 11.18 -1.27 4.77
N LEU A 79 11.01 -0.50 3.70
CA LEU A 79 11.34 -0.93 2.35
C LEU A 79 12.84 -0.81 2.06
N ASN A 80 13.56 0.02 2.80
CA ASN A 80 15.00 0.17 2.67
C ASN A 80 15.74 -0.89 3.50
N ALA A 81 16.50 -1.76 2.83
CA ALA A 81 17.25 -2.85 3.46
C ALA A 81 18.30 -2.37 4.48
N ASP A 82 18.79 -1.13 4.34
CA ASP A 82 19.79 -0.54 5.23
C ASP A 82 19.19 0.19 6.45
N SER A 83 17.86 0.18 6.58
CA SER A 83 17.15 0.87 7.67
C SER A 83 17.11 0.05 8.96
N ALA A 84 17.12 0.78 10.08
CA ALA A 84 17.03 0.22 11.42
C ALA A 84 15.59 -0.05 11.91
N ILE A 85 14.56 0.11 11.07
CA ILE A 85 13.19 -0.16 11.51
C ILE A 85 13.00 -1.66 11.76
N SER A 86 12.53 -1.99 12.96
CA SER A 86 12.38 -3.39 13.35
C SER A 86 11.07 -4.00 12.85
N CYS A 87 11.05 -5.33 12.69
CA CYS A 87 9.80 -6.07 12.45
C CYS A 87 8.74 -5.79 13.53
N GLN A 88 9.16 -5.53 14.78
CA GLN A 88 8.26 -5.16 15.87
C GLN A 88 7.58 -3.81 15.61
N GLN A 89 8.30 -2.81 15.11
CA GLN A 89 7.71 -1.51 14.80
C GLN A 89 6.68 -1.61 13.67
N ILE A 90 6.97 -2.39 12.63
CA ILE A 90 5.99 -2.67 11.57
C ILE A 90 4.76 -3.41 12.11
N HIS A 91 4.98 -4.39 12.98
CA HIS A 91 3.91 -5.12 13.65
C HIS A 91 2.97 -4.19 14.42
N GLU A 92 3.52 -3.27 15.22
CA GLU A 92 2.78 -2.29 16.01
C GLU A 92 2.00 -1.30 15.13
N LEU A 93 2.62 -0.78 14.06
CA LEU A 93 1.93 0.09 13.09
C LEU A 93 0.76 -0.62 12.42
N ARG A 94 0.93 -1.90 12.06
CA ARG A 94 -0.15 -2.71 11.47
C ARG A 94 -1.29 -2.94 12.46
N LEU A 95 -1.01 -3.17 13.76
CA LEU A 95 -2.07 -3.26 14.79
C LEU A 95 -2.78 -1.94 14.99
N TYR A 96 -2.03 -0.83 14.99
CA TYR A 96 -2.59 0.51 15.10
C TYR A 96 -3.57 0.77 13.94
N ALA A 97 -3.15 0.48 12.70
CA ALA A 97 -3.99 0.59 11.51
C ALA A 97 -5.27 -0.27 11.62
N GLU A 98 -5.16 -1.53 12.02
CA GLU A 98 -6.31 -2.43 12.19
C GLU A 98 -7.27 -1.97 13.30
N ARG A 99 -6.77 -1.26 14.31
CA ARG A 99 -7.60 -0.71 15.40
C ARG A 99 -8.38 0.53 14.97
N ILE A 100 -7.75 1.44 14.23
CA ILE A 100 -8.35 2.75 13.92
C ILE A 100 -9.21 2.71 12.66
N ILE A 101 -8.92 1.85 11.68
CA ILE A 101 -9.72 1.73 10.46
C ILE A 101 -10.95 0.88 10.77
N PRO A 102 -12.18 1.42 10.68
CA PRO A 102 -13.38 0.64 10.94
C PRO A 102 -13.50 -0.52 9.93
N LYS A 103 -13.90 -1.70 10.41
CA LYS A 103 -14.13 -2.88 9.55
C LYS A 103 -15.05 -2.61 8.35
N PRO A 104 -16.16 -1.82 8.47
CA PRO A 104 -16.99 -1.48 7.32
C PRO A 104 -16.23 -0.69 6.23
N VAL A 105 -15.34 0.23 6.61
CA VAL A 105 -14.54 1.03 5.68
C VAL A 105 -13.60 0.12 4.88
N MET A 106 -12.82 -0.72 5.57
CA MET A 106 -11.93 -1.69 4.93
C MET A 106 -12.69 -2.68 4.03
N LYS A 107 -13.89 -3.13 4.44
CA LYS A 107 -14.73 -4.01 3.63
C LYS A 107 -15.18 -3.32 2.34
N HIS A 108 -15.64 -2.07 2.43
CA HIS A 108 -16.07 -1.28 1.28
C HIS A 108 -14.90 -1.03 0.31
N PHE A 109 -13.75 -0.61 0.83
CA PHE A 109 -12.53 -0.42 0.04
C PHE A 109 -12.11 -1.69 -0.71
N LYS A 110 -12.15 -2.86 -0.07
CA LYS A 110 -11.84 -4.13 -0.75
C LYS A 110 -12.80 -4.47 -1.88
N SER A 111 -14.07 -4.07 -1.79
CA SER A 111 -15.03 -4.23 -2.87
C SER A 111 -14.65 -3.31 -4.04
N TYR A 112 -14.51 -2.01 -3.75
CA TYR A 112 -14.12 -1.01 -4.75
C TYR A 112 -12.84 -1.41 -5.50
N LEU A 113 -11.81 -1.85 -4.77
CA LEU A 113 -10.54 -2.27 -5.37
C LEU A 113 -10.71 -3.49 -6.27
N ARG A 114 -11.59 -4.43 -5.89
CA ARG A 114 -11.85 -5.61 -6.71
C ARG A 114 -12.46 -5.22 -8.04
N ASP A 115 -13.50 -4.40 -7.97
CA ASP A 115 -14.26 -3.94 -9.14
C ASP A 115 -13.37 -3.04 -10.03
N SER A 116 -12.39 -2.34 -9.46
CA SER A 116 -11.51 -1.43 -10.20
C SER A 116 -10.28 -2.10 -10.84
N LEU A 117 -9.73 -3.15 -10.22
CA LEU A 117 -8.48 -3.79 -10.68
C LEU A 117 -8.69 -5.14 -11.38
N TYR A 118 -9.72 -5.90 -10.99
CA TYR A 118 -9.89 -7.29 -11.45
C TYR A 118 -11.05 -7.50 -12.43
N ASP A 119 -11.92 -6.50 -12.61
CA ASP A 119 -12.97 -6.52 -13.64
C ASP A 119 -12.50 -5.91 -14.98
N LEU A 120 -11.19 -5.76 -15.20
CA LEU A 120 -10.59 -5.49 -16.51
C LEU A 120 -10.45 -6.78 -17.37
N ASN A 121 -11.47 -7.64 -17.34
CA ASN A 121 -11.60 -8.81 -18.22
C ASN A 121 -12.67 -8.57 -19.29
#